data_AF-A0A382UB15-F1
#
_entry.id   AF-A0A382UB15-F1
#
_cell.length_a   1.000
_cell.length_b   1.000
_cell.length_c   1.000
_cell.angle_alpha   90.00
_cell.angle_beta   90.00
_cell.angle_gamma   90.00
#
_symmetry.space_group_name_H-M   'P 1'
#
loop_
_entity.id
_entity.type
_entity.pdbx_description
1 polymer ?
#
loop_
_entity_poly.entity_id
_entity_poly.type
_entity_poly.pdbx_seq_one_letter_code
_entity_poly.pdbx_strand_id
1 'polypeptide(L)'
;STKNPTYPDTLYVDTLIGPNTVNTLPDATLEAFEDHGTVARTVDADPVAAHATLRDLTAVGVDLDDVARTLENQGVAAFVASFDDLLGSLRAKVASF
;
A
#
# COMPACT_ATOMS: atom_id res chain seq x y z
N SER A 1 5.40 -3.72 -0.17
CA SER A 1 6.14 -3.91 -1.42
C SER A 1 5.85 -2.80 -2.41
N THR A 2 6.90 -2.34 -3.11
CA THR A 2 6.74 -1.44 -4.26
C THR A 2 6.11 -2.19 -5.44
N LYS A 3 5.34 -1.48 -6.26
CA LYS A 3 4.72 -2.03 -7.48
C LYS A 3 5.52 -1.71 -8.74
N ASN A 4 6.56 -0.90 -8.61
CA ASN A 4 7.45 -0.50 -9.69
C ASN A 4 8.88 -0.99 -9.36
N PRO A 5 9.49 -1.85 -10.20
CA PRO A 5 10.83 -2.39 -9.95
C PRO A 5 11.95 -1.35 -9.99
N THR A 6 11.69 -0.13 -10.49
CA THR A 6 12.68 0.95 -10.47
C THR A 6 12.79 1.63 -9.11
N TYR A 7 11.89 1.34 -8.18
CA TYR A 7 11.93 1.89 -6.82
C TYR A 7 12.56 0.89 -5.87
N PRO A 8 13.31 1.37 -4.85
CA PRO A 8 13.75 0.52 -3.75
C PRO A 8 12.57 -0.28 -3.20
N ASP A 9 12.70 -1.58 -3.07
CA ASP A 9 11.66 -2.47 -2.53
C ASP A 9 11.32 -2.16 -1.05
N THR A 10 12.22 -1.50 -0.33
CA THR A 10 12.05 -0.96 1.02
C THR A 10 11.40 0.43 1.09
N LEU A 11 11.14 1.11 -0.04
CA LEU A 11 10.72 2.53 -0.10
C LEU A 11 9.62 2.90 0.91
N TYR A 12 8.53 2.12 0.96
CA TYR A 12 7.40 2.41 1.85
C TYR A 12 7.67 2.09 3.32
N VAL A 13 8.68 1.27 3.63
CA VAL A 13 9.09 1.01 5.01
C VAL A 13 9.98 2.16 5.47
N ASP A 14 11.04 2.45 4.72
CA ASP A 14 12.06 3.45 5.07
C ASP A 14 11.47 4.85 5.28
N THR A 15 10.45 5.20 4.50
CA THR A 15 9.87 6.56 4.48
C THR A 15 8.69 6.77 5.43
N LEU A 16 8.23 5.73 6.13
CA LEU A 16 7.02 5.78 6.98
C LEU A 16 7.27 5.36 8.44
N ILE A 17 8.52 5.41 8.91
CA ILE A 17 8.85 5.07 10.30
C ILE A 17 8.56 6.26 11.22
N GLY A 18 7.80 6.03 12.30
CA GLY A 18 7.54 7.02 13.33
C GLY A 18 6.82 6.48 14.56
N PRO A 19 6.58 7.34 15.58
CA PRO A 19 5.92 6.95 16.81
C PRO A 19 4.43 6.70 16.59
N ASN A 20 3.86 5.73 17.32
CA ASN A 20 2.43 5.39 17.32
C ASN A 20 1.88 4.94 15.95
N THR A 21 2.73 4.37 15.10
CA THR A 21 2.34 3.81 13.79
C THR A 21 2.68 2.33 13.70
N VAL A 22 1.95 1.60 12.85
CA VAL A 22 2.24 0.21 12.49
C VAL A 22 2.33 0.12 10.97
N ASN A 23 3.31 -0.63 10.47
CA ASN A 23 3.39 -0.99 9.05
C ASN A 23 3.24 -2.51 8.91
N THR A 24 2.21 -2.95 8.21
CA THR A 24 1.96 -4.38 7.94
C THR A 24 2.64 -4.79 6.65
N LEU A 25 3.63 -5.67 6.75
CA LEU A 25 4.51 -6.03 5.63
C LEU A 25 4.26 -7.48 5.17
N PRO A 26 4.27 -7.74 3.86
CA PRO A 26 4.47 -9.09 3.34
C PRO A 26 5.89 -9.58 3.66
N ASP A 27 6.06 -10.90 3.80
CA ASP A 27 7.34 -11.55 4.14
C ASP A 27 8.52 -11.05 3.27
N ALA A 28 8.33 -11.00 1.95
CA ALA A 28 9.38 -10.52 1.03
C ALA A 28 9.79 -9.05 1.27
N THR A 29 8.87 -8.20 1.73
CA THR A 29 9.21 -6.80 2.09
C THR A 29 9.92 -6.73 3.43
N LEU A 30 9.57 -7.62 4.37
CA LEU A 30 10.29 -7.75 5.64
C LEU A 30 11.73 -8.22 5.40
N GLU A 31 11.92 -9.27 4.61
CA GLU A 31 13.26 -9.78 4.24
C GLU A 31 14.13 -8.71 3.57
N ALA A 32 13.58 -7.94 2.61
CA ALA A 32 14.30 -6.84 1.98
C ALA A 32 14.70 -5.74 2.98
N PHE A 33 13.79 -5.40 3.91
CA PHE A 33 14.08 -4.41 4.94
C PHE A 33 15.13 -4.91 5.95
N GLU A 34 15.13 -6.21 6.28
CA GLU A 34 16.17 -6.83 7.12
C GLU A 34 17.56 -6.80 6.45
N ASP A 35 17.62 -7.03 5.13
CA ASP A 35 18.88 -7.05 4.37
C ASP A 35 19.47 -5.64 4.19
N HIS A 36 18.64 -4.65 3.78
CA HIS A 36 19.14 -3.33 3.38
C HIS A 36 18.20 -2.16 3.67
N GLY A 37 17.28 -2.30 4.63
CA GLY A 37 16.41 -1.22 5.10
C GLY A 37 17.16 -0.11 5.85
N THR A 38 16.55 1.08 5.93
CA THR A 38 17.10 2.22 6.67
C THR A 38 16.19 2.59 7.85
N VAL A 39 16.70 2.43 9.07
CA VAL A 39 15.97 2.82 10.29
C VAL A 39 16.20 4.29 10.62
N ALA A 40 15.20 5.13 10.33
CA ALA A 40 15.18 6.53 10.71
C ALA A 40 13.74 7.00 10.94
N ARG A 41 13.50 7.98 11.82
CA ARG A 41 12.18 8.62 11.94
C ARG A 41 11.97 9.51 10.71
N THR A 42 11.05 9.11 9.84
CA THR A 42 10.86 9.71 8.51
C THR A 42 9.44 10.20 8.26
N VAL A 43 8.45 9.61 8.94
CA VAL A 43 7.02 9.90 8.68
C VAL A 43 6.66 11.38 8.85
N ASP A 44 7.37 12.09 9.74
CA ASP A 44 7.13 13.49 10.08
C ASP A 44 8.37 14.38 9.88
N ALA A 45 9.32 13.93 9.06
CA ALA A 45 10.55 14.68 8.78
C ALA A 45 10.29 15.99 8.01
N ASP A 46 9.37 15.99 7.04
CA ASP A 46 9.01 17.19 6.26
C ASP A 46 7.54 17.19 5.80
N PRO A 47 6.58 17.50 6.70
CA PRO A 47 5.17 17.59 6.33
C PRO A 47 4.88 18.74 5.36
N VAL A 48 5.73 19.78 5.33
CA VAL A 48 5.54 20.93 4.44
C VAL A 48 5.76 20.51 2.98
N ALA A 49 6.84 19.77 2.70
CA ALA A 49 7.09 19.22 1.38
C ALA A 49 6.01 18.20 0.98
N ALA A 50 5.55 17.35 1.91
CA ALA A 50 4.47 16.40 1.63
C ALA A 50 3.18 17.12 1.19
N HIS A 51 2.79 18.19 1.88
CA HIS A 51 1.64 19.02 1.48
C HIS A 51 1.87 19.76 0.17
N ALA A 52 3.09 20.21 -0.11
CA ALA A 52 3.42 20.84 -1.40
C ALA A 52 3.21 19.86 -2.55
N THR A 53 3.70 18.62 -2.45
CA THR A 53 3.49 17.57 -3.45
C THR A 53 2.01 17.33 -3.74
N LEU A 54 1.16 17.28 -2.71
CA LEU A 54 -0.29 17.12 -2.89
C LEU A 54 -0.92 18.31 -3.64
N ARG A 55 -0.51 19.54 -3.33
CA ARG A 55 -0.97 20.74 -4.04
C ARG A 55 -0.51 20.75 -5.50
N ASP A 56 0.72 20.34 -5.77
CA ASP A 56 1.28 20.31 -7.12
C ASP A 56 0.55 19.30 -8.00
N LEU A 57 0.13 18.16 -7.45
CA LEU A 57 -0.76 17.20 -8.14
C LEU A 57 -2.08 17.85 -8.54
N THR A 58 -2.75 18.56 -7.61
CA THR A 58 -3.99 19.29 -7.94
C THR A 58 -3.74 20.37 -9.00
N ALA A 59 -2.62 21.09 -8.92
CA ALA A 59 -2.28 22.16 -9.86
C ALA A 59 -2.10 21.67 -11.31
N VAL A 60 -1.67 20.42 -11.51
CA VAL A 60 -1.58 19.79 -12.84
C VAL A 60 -2.87 19.07 -13.26
N GLY A 61 -3.96 19.25 -12.50
CA GLY A 61 -5.29 18.76 -12.85
C GLY A 61 -5.62 17.36 -12.31
N VAL A 62 -4.84 16.83 -11.36
CA VAL A 62 -5.20 15.58 -10.67
C VAL A 62 -6.27 15.86 -9.61
N ASP A 63 -7.46 15.31 -9.80
CA ASP A 63 -8.53 15.32 -8.80
C ASP A 63 -8.26 14.23 -7.74
N LEU A 64 -7.70 14.64 -6.60
CA LEU A 64 -7.39 13.72 -5.50
C LEU A 64 -8.65 13.11 -4.86
N ASP A 65 -9.79 13.80 -4.88
CA ASP A 65 -11.04 13.26 -4.36
C ASP A 65 -11.57 12.14 -5.26
N ASP A 66 -11.42 12.32 -6.59
CA ASP A 66 -11.77 11.27 -7.55
C ASP A 66 -10.84 10.06 -7.48
N VAL A 67 -9.54 10.30 -7.32
CA VAL A 67 -8.56 9.22 -7.09
C VAL A 67 -8.92 8.43 -5.84
N ALA A 68 -9.24 9.10 -4.72
CA ALA A 68 -9.63 8.44 -3.48
C ALA A 68 -10.90 7.58 -3.67
N ARG A 69 -11.96 8.13 -4.26
CA ARG A 69 -13.20 7.37 -4.56
C ARG A 69 -12.95 6.18 -5.47
N THR A 70 -12.12 6.35 -6.51
CA THR A 70 -11.80 5.30 -7.46
C THR A 70 -11.06 4.15 -6.78
N LEU A 71 -10.05 4.45 -5.98
CA LEU A 71 -9.28 3.44 -5.25
C LEU A 71 -10.13 2.71 -4.20
N GLU A 72 -11.02 3.41 -3.50
CA GLU A 72 -11.95 2.80 -2.55
C GLU A 72 -12.90 1.81 -3.25
N ASN A 73 -13.56 2.25 -4.32
CA ASN A 73 -14.48 1.40 -5.10
C ASN A 73 -13.79 0.15 -5.66
N GLN A 74 -12.59 0.32 -6.22
CA GLN A 74 -11.79 -0.79 -6.73
C GLN A 74 -11.35 -1.73 -5.61
N GLY A 75 -10.97 -1.19 -4.46
CA GLY A 75 -10.63 -1.97 -3.27
C GLY A 75 -11.79 -2.85 -2.81
N VAL A 76 -12.97 -2.26 -2.62
CA VAL A 76 -14.18 -3.01 -2.22
C VAL A 76 -14.51 -4.11 -3.24
N ALA A 77 -14.48 -3.79 -4.54
CA ALA A 77 -14.73 -4.77 -5.59
C ALA A 77 -13.73 -5.94 -5.58
N ALA A 78 -12.44 -5.66 -5.38
CA ALA A 78 -11.40 -6.68 -5.31
C ALA A 78 -11.55 -7.59 -4.07
N PHE A 79 -11.97 -7.02 -2.93
CA PHE A 79 -12.26 -7.79 -1.73
C PHE A 79 -13.47 -8.72 -1.92
N VAL A 80 -14.56 -8.22 -2.53
CA VAL A 80 -15.75 -9.04 -2.84
C VAL A 80 -15.36 -10.20 -3.76
N ALA A 81 -14.64 -9.92 -4.85
CA ALA A 81 -14.18 -10.96 -5.77
C ALA A 81 -13.32 -12.02 -5.08
N SER A 82 -12.35 -11.59 -4.26
CA SER A 82 -11.48 -12.51 -3.51
C SER A 82 -12.26 -13.40 -2.53
N PHE A 83 -13.35 -12.88 -1.95
CA PHE A 83 -14.21 -13.64 -1.06
C PHE A 83 -15.10 -14.65 -1.82
N ASP A 84 -15.64 -14.26 -2.96
CA ASP A 84 -16.39 -15.18 -3.83
C ASP A 84 -15.52 -16.33 -4.33
N ASP A 85 -14.27 -16.06 -4.70
CA ASP A 85 -13.28 -17.07 -5.09
C ASP A 85 -12.98 -18.06 -3.95
N LEU A 86 -12.87 -17.56 -2.71
CA LEU A 86 -12.72 -18.39 -1.52
C LEU A 86 -13.94 -19.30 -1.34
N LEU A 87 -15.16 -18.77 -1.44
CA LEU A 87 -16.38 -19.56 -1.32
C LEU A 87 -16.52 -20.61 -2.43
N GLY A 88 -16.13 -20.26 -3.65
CA GLY A 88 -16.07 -21.19 -4.78
C GLY A 88 -15.11 -22.35 -4.51
N SER A 89 -13.91 -22.03 -4.01
CA SER A 89 -12.89 -23.02 -3.63
C SER A 89 -13.39 -23.97 -2.54
N LEU A 90 -14.07 -23.43 -1.52
CA LEU A 90 -14.67 -24.24 -0.44
C LEU A 90 -15.78 -25.17 -0.96
N ARG A 91 -16.66 -24.67 -1.83
CA ARG A 91 -17.73 -25.49 -2.44
C ARG A 91 -17.16 -26.62 -3.28
N ALA A 92 -16.14 -26.34 -4.09
CA ALA A 92 -15.45 -27.36 -4.88
C ALA A 92 -14.81 -28.43 -3.99
N LYS A 93 -14.18 -28.00 -2.87
CA LYS A 93 -13.60 -28.93 -1.91
C LYS A 93 -14.66 -29.83 -1.27
N VAL A 94 -15.79 -29.29 -0.85
CA VAL A 94 -16.92 -30.06 -0.28
C VAL A 94 -17.46 -31.07 -1.28
N ALA A 95 -17.62 -30.70 -2.55
CA ALA A 95 -18.15 -31.59 -3.58
C ALA A 95 -17.18 -32.72 -4.00
N SER A 96 -15.90 -32.63 -3.62
CA SER A 96 -14.87 -33.63 -3.90
C SER A 96 -14.73 -34.72 -2.83
N PHE A 97 -15.46 -34.59 -1.72
CA PHE A 97 -15.62 -35.63 -0.70
C PHE A 97 -16.86 -36.48 -0.98
#